data_AF-A0AB33A972-F1
#
_entry.id   AF-A0AB33A972-F1
#
_cell.length_a   1.000
_cell.length_b   1.000
_cell.length_c   1.000
_cell.angle_alpha   90.00
_cell.angle_beta   90.00
_cell.angle_gamma   90.00
#
_symmetry.space_group_name_H-M   'P 1'
#
loop_
_entity.id
_entity.type
_entity.pdbx_description
1 polymer ?
#
loop_
_entity_poly.entity_id
_entity_poly.type
_entity_poly.pdbx_seq_one_letter_code
_entity_poly.pdbx_strand_id
1 'polypeptide(L)' 'MSDPAKPPSDKEIDDELMLAIYGYDPNDKYPEWDNESMRKAYLAGWEDGQHV' A
#
# COMPACT_ATOMS: atom_id res chain seq x y z
N MET A 1 23.09 -6.84 13.14
CA MET A 1 21.90 -5.99 13.20
C MET A 1 21.27 -6.07 11.84
N SER A 2 20.02 -6.51 11.73
CA SER A 2 19.32 -6.55 10.45
C SER A 2 19.14 -5.12 9.95
N ASP A 3 19.43 -4.86 8.68
CA ASP A 3 19.10 -3.58 8.07
C ASP A 3 17.61 -3.27 8.28
N PRO A 4 17.22 -2.02 8.57
CA PRO A 4 15.82 -1.66 8.66
C PRO A 4 15.16 -2.01 7.33
N ALA A 5 14.00 -2.69 7.40
CA ALA A 5 13.25 -3.04 6.21
C ALA A 5 12.98 -1.75 5.42
N LYS A 6 13.28 -1.76 4.13
CA LYS A 6 12.99 -0.63 3.25
C LYS A 6 11.46 -0.52 3.09
N PRO A 7 10.87 0.69 3.16
CA PRO A 7 9.46 0.86 2.88
C PRO A 7 9.13 0.39 1.45
N PRO A 8 7.98 -0.26 1.24
CA PRO A 8 7.56 -0.71 -0.08
C PRO A 8 7.31 0.50 -0.99
N SER A 9 7.60 0.33 -2.26
CA SER A 9 7.29 1.31 -3.31
C SER A 9 5.80 1.32 -3.64
N ASP A 10 5.31 2.42 -4.23
CA ASP A 10 3.92 2.53 -4.68
C ASP A 10 3.46 1.35 -5.54
N LYS A 11 4.37 0.82 -6.39
CA LYS A 11 4.06 -0.35 -7.22
C LYS A 11 3.86 -1.62 -6.39
N GLU A 12 4.71 -1.84 -5.39
CA GLU A 12 4.60 -3.01 -4.51
C GLU A 12 3.30 -2.93 -3.69
N ILE A 13 2.97 -1.73 -3.21
CA ILE A 13 1.70 -1.45 -2.53
C ILE A 13 0.52 -1.72 -3.45
N ASP A 14 0.55 -1.22 -4.69
CA ASP A 14 -0.49 -1.45 -5.68
C ASP A 14 -0.68 -2.94 -6.00
N ASP A 15 0.41 -3.68 -6.16
CA ASP A 15 0.38 -5.12 -6.43
C ASP A 15 -0.29 -5.87 -5.26
N GLU A 16 -0.03 -5.48 -4.01
CA GLU A 16 -0.67 -6.07 -2.84
C GLU A 16 -2.13 -5.64 -2.68
N LEU A 17 -2.46 -4.37 -2.92
CA LEU A 17 -3.83 -3.87 -2.87
C LEU A 17 -4.71 -4.55 -3.94
N MET A 18 -4.17 -4.83 -5.13
CA MET A 18 -4.87 -5.64 -6.15
C MET A 18 -5.17 -7.07 -5.68
N LEU A 19 -4.32 -7.66 -4.83
CA LEU A 19 -4.56 -8.98 -4.25
C LEU A 19 -5.57 -8.94 -3.09
N ALA A 20 -5.52 -7.88 -2.29
CA ALA A 20 -6.29 -7.77 -1.05
C ALA A 20 -7.71 -7.21 -1.26
N ILE A 21 -7.89 -6.31 -2.22
CA ILE A 21 -9.13 -5.55 -2.42
C ILE A 21 -9.69 -5.84 -3.81
N TYR A 22 -10.82 -6.55 -3.84
CA TYR A 22 -11.53 -6.81 -5.09
C TYR A 22 -12.05 -5.50 -5.70
N GLY A 23 -11.58 -5.16 -6.90
CA GLY A 23 -11.96 -3.94 -7.61
C GLY A 23 -10.97 -2.78 -7.47
N TYR A 24 -9.88 -2.96 -6.70
CA TYR A 24 -8.78 -2.00 -6.74
C TYR A 24 -8.16 -1.96 -8.14
N ASP A 25 -8.09 -0.76 -8.73
CA ASP A 25 -7.43 -0.52 -10.01
C ASP A 25 -6.36 0.57 -9.83
N PRO A 26 -5.06 0.23 -9.92
CA PRO A 26 -3.98 1.21 -9.74
C PRO A 26 -3.95 2.28 -10.85
N ASN A 27 -4.67 2.06 -11.96
CA ASN A 27 -4.81 3.04 -13.04
C ASN A 27 -5.91 4.08 -12.78
N ASP A 28 -6.49 4.09 -11.58
CA ASP A 28 -7.45 5.11 -11.13
C ASP A 28 -8.69 5.22 -12.03
N LYS A 29 -9.18 4.07 -12.52
CA LYS A 29 -10.44 4.02 -13.29
C LYS A 29 -11.68 4.21 -12.42
N TYR A 30 -11.51 4.15 -11.09
CA TYR A 30 -12.55 4.24 -10.07
C TYR A 30 -12.14 5.29 -9.02
N PRO A 31 -12.17 6.58 -9.38
CA PRO A 31 -11.66 7.68 -8.54
C PRO A 31 -12.46 7.89 -7.25
N GLU A 32 -13.60 7.20 -7.07
CA GLU A 32 -14.34 7.19 -5.81
C GLU A 32 -13.59 6.50 -4.66
N TRP A 33 -12.50 5.78 -4.99
CA TRP A 33 -11.54 5.21 -4.06
C TRP A 33 -10.19 5.85 -4.39
N ASP A 34 -9.87 6.96 -3.72
CA ASP A 34 -8.60 7.65 -3.95
C ASP A 34 -7.41 6.70 -3.66
N ASN A 35 -6.74 6.25 -4.72
CA ASN A 35 -5.59 5.35 -4.65
C ASN A 35 -4.46 5.94 -3.80
N GLU A 36 -4.30 7.27 -3.77
CA GLU A 36 -3.30 7.92 -2.91
C GLU A 36 -3.61 7.68 -1.43
N SER A 37 -4.88 7.85 -1.05
CA SER A 37 -5.34 7.56 0.32
C SER A 37 -5.20 6.08 0.67
N MET A 38 -5.47 5.16 -0.26
CA MET A 38 -5.28 3.72 -0.06
C MET A 38 -3.81 3.37 0.17
N ARG A 39 -2.88 3.92 -0.64
CA ARG A 39 -1.44 3.71 -0.47
C ARG A 39 -0.93 4.27 0.85
N LYS A 40 -1.39 5.46 1.26
CA LYS A 40 -1.05 6.05 2.57
C LYS A 40 -1.52 5.19 3.73
N ALA A 41 -2.74 4.66 3.65
CA ALA A 41 -3.28 3.76 4.68
C ALA A 41 -2.46 2.47 4.78
N TYR A 42 -2.07 1.89 3.64
CA TYR A 42 -1.18 0.74 3.61
C TYR A 42 0.18 1.04 4.27
N LEU A 43 0.83 2.16 3.88
CA LEU A 43 2.13 2.55 4.43
C LEU A 43 2.08 2.76 5.94
N ALA A 44 1.05 3.44 6.45
CA ALA A 44 0.88 3.63 7.88
C ALA A 44 0.78 2.31 8.65
N GLY A 45 0.06 1.32 8.09
CA GLY A 45 -0.02 -0.03 8.68
C GLY A 45 1.31 -0.79 8.61
N TRP A 46 2.05 -0.66 7.51
CA TRP A 46 3.38 -1.25 7.37
C TRP A 46 4.37 -0.66 8.39
N GLU A 47 4.39 0.67 8.55
CA GLU A 47 5.25 1.37 9.51
C GLU A 47 4.94 0.95 10.96
N ASP A 48 3.66 0.91 11.33
CA ASP A 48 3.23 0.43 12.66
C ASP A 48 3.69 -1.02 12.91
N GLY A 49 3.58 -1.88 11.89
CA GLY A 49 4.06 -3.27 11.92
C GLY A 49 5.58 -3.44 12.06
N GLN A 50 6.39 -2.41 11.79
CA GLN A 50 7.83 -2.43 12.06
C GLN A 50 8.18 -2.08 13.51
N HIS A 51 7.24 -1.49 14.25
CA HIS A 51 7.43 -1.01 15.62
C HIS A 51 6.90 -1.97 16.70
N VAL A 52 6.36 -3.13 16.31
CA VAL A 52 5.85 -4.19 17.20
C VAL A 52 6.89 -5.26 17.56
#